data_AF-A0A2E9TQ31-F1
#
_entry.id   AF-A0A2E9TQ31-F1
#
_cell.length_a   1.000
_cell.length_b   1.000
_cell.length_c   1.000
_cell.angle_alpha   90.00
_cell.angle_beta   90.00
_cell.angle_gamma   90.00
#
_symmetry.space_group_name_H-M   'P 1'
#
loop_
_entity.id
_entity.type
_entity.pdbx_description
1 polymer ?
#
loop_
_entity_poly.entity_id
_entity_poly.type
_entity_poly.pdbx_seq_one_letter_code
_entity_poly.pdbx_strand_id
1 'polypeptide(L)'
;MKYLRTRMATDWSRKKSLKIYILDALFGFVPRANPGYEKKIHLLAEWLVEFDEEGLPWREIGLDMNGHPVLAGPNDECYGFWLDTNMRFDDFDGETVTKGEFERLWLLSGVSVSS
;
A
#
# COMPACT_ATOMS: atom_id res chain seq x y z
N MET A 1 8.41 15.09 -4.39
CA MET A 1 7.78 13.76 -4.33
C MET A 1 8.60 12.75 -5.10
N LYS A 2 8.84 11.59 -4.49
CA LYS A 2 9.46 10.42 -5.13
C LYS A 2 8.41 9.32 -5.31
N TYR A 3 8.61 8.43 -6.26
CA TYR A 3 7.69 7.34 -6.56
C TYR A 3 8.46 6.06 -6.80
N LEU A 4 8.00 4.96 -6.22
CA LEU A 4 8.68 3.67 -6.29
C LEU A 4 7.67 2.55 -6.54
N ARG A 5 8.07 1.56 -7.33
CA ARG A 5 7.39 0.28 -7.49
C ARG A 5 8.18 -0.81 -6.77
N THR A 6 7.52 -1.59 -5.93
CA THR A 6 8.15 -2.66 -5.14
C THR A 6 7.32 -3.94 -5.11
N ARG A 7 7.97 -5.05 -4.81
CA ARG A 7 7.35 -6.36 -4.52
C ARG A 7 7.46 -6.74 -3.05
N MET A 8 7.87 -5.81 -2.20
CA MET A 8 7.90 -6.03 -0.75
C MET A 8 6.48 -6.24 -0.22
N ALA A 9 6.34 -7.09 0.80
CA ALA A 9 5.06 -7.41 1.42
C ALA A 9 3.96 -7.74 0.39
N THR A 10 4.20 -8.74 -0.47
CA THR A 10 3.22 -9.27 -1.44
C THR A 10 2.97 -10.77 -1.29
N ASP A 11 3.61 -11.44 -0.34
CA ASP A 11 3.52 -12.89 -0.09
C ASP A 11 2.29 -13.30 0.77
N TRP A 12 1.17 -12.61 0.56
CA TRP A 12 -0.06 -12.79 1.30
C TRP A 12 -0.84 -14.02 0.84
N SER A 13 -0.86 -15.08 1.66
CA SER A 13 -1.69 -16.26 1.35
C SER A 13 -3.15 -16.06 1.76
N ARG A 14 -4.09 -16.48 0.90
CA ARG A 14 -5.55 -16.42 1.14
C ARG A 14 -6.01 -17.11 2.44
N LYS A 15 -5.25 -18.08 2.98
CA LYS A 15 -5.55 -18.77 4.25
C LYS A 15 -5.01 -18.05 5.49
N LYS A 16 -4.02 -17.16 5.34
CA LYS A 16 -3.37 -16.44 6.47
C LYS A 16 -3.89 -15.01 6.66
N SER A 17 -4.69 -14.46 5.73
CA SER A 17 -5.17 -13.07 5.79
C SER A 17 -5.93 -12.74 7.09
N LEU A 18 -6.65 -13.70 7.67
CA LEU A 18 -7.35 -13.51 8.95
C LEU A 18 -6.43 -13.50 10.20
N LYS A 19 -5.23 -14.10 10.12
CA LYS A 19 -4.37 -14.31 11.31
C LYS A 19 -3.20 -13.34 11.41
N ILE A 20 -2.79 -12.70 10.31
CA ILE A 20 -1.59 -11.83 10.30
C ILE A 20 -1.86 -10.49 11.02
N TYR A 21 -3.10 -9.99 11.02
CA TYR A 21 -3.45 -8.78 11.77
C TYR A 21 -3.32 -8.91 13.30
N ILE A 22 -3.26 -10.14 13.84
CA ILE A 22 -3.35 -10.38 15.28
C ILE A 22 -1.97 -10.63 15.92
N LEU A 23 -0.94 -11.02 15.16
CA LEU A 23 0.31 -11.50 15.76
C LEU A 23 1.42 -10.44 15.94
N ASP A 24 1.42 -9.34 15.20
CA ASP A 24 2.42 -8.26 15.36
C ASP A 24 1.90 -7.04 16.13
N ALA A 25 0.86 -7.24 16.95
CA ALA A 25 0.55 -6.39 18.10
C ALA A 25 1.71 -6.31 19.14
N LEU A 26 2.88 -6.91 18.86
CA LEU A 26 4.11 -6.83 19.65
C LEU A 26 4.82 -5.46 19.58
N PHE A 27 4.41 -4.55 18.69
CA PHE A 27 4.97 -3.18 18.60
C PHE A 27 4.00 -2.05 19.01
N GLY A 28 2.89 -2.37 19.68
CA GLY A 28 2.12 -1.38 20.45
C GLY A 28 1.22 -0.43 19.64
N PHE A 29 1.05 -0.63 18.34
CA PHE A 29 0.02 0.03 17.55
C PHE A 29 -1.02 -1.02 17.16
N VAL A 30 -2.28 -0.80 17.50
CA VAL A 30 -3.38 -1.57 16.92
C VAL A 30 -3.59 -0.95 15.55
N PRO A 31 -3.22 -1.61 14.43
CA PRO A 31 -3.58 -1.09 13.13
C PRO A 31 -5.10 -1.00 13.15
N ARG A 32 -5.65 0.20 12.87
CA ARG A 32 -7.07 0.33 12.59
C ARG A 32 -7.30 -0.64 11.44
N ALA A 33 -7.95 -1.78 11.72
CA ALA A 33 -8.05 -2.88 10.77
C ALA A 33 -8.46 -2.27 9.43
N ASN A 34 -7.61 -2.33 8.42
CA ASN A 34 -7.86 -1.76 7.09
C ASN A 34 -8.85 -2.70 6.41
N PRO A 35 -10.18 -2.57 6.61
CA PRO A 35 -11.13 -3.65 6.34
C PRO A 35 -11.28 -3.85 4.82
N GLY A 36 -11.09 -2.77 4.06
CA GLY A 36 -11.08 -2.78 2.60
C GLY A 36 -9.90 -3.57 2.02
N TYR A 37 -8.78 -3.66 2.76
CA TYR A 37 -7.59 -4.38 2.31
C TYR A 37 -7.67 -5.87 2.63
N GLU A 38 -8.25 -6.27 3.77
CA GLU A 38 -8.32 -7.68 4.20
C GLU A 38 -8.87 -8.62 3.11
N LYS A 39 -9.85 -8.16 2.34
CA LYS A 39 -10.50 -8.95 1.27
C LYS A 39 -9.70 -9.02 -0.02
N LYS A 40 -8.71 -8.16 -0.23
CA LYS A 40 -8.02 -7.98 -1.51
C LYS A 40 -6.50 -8.12 -1.43
N ILE A 41 -5.92 -8.06 -0.23
CA ILE A 41 -4.47 -8.10 -0.02
C ILE A 41 -3.81 -9.38 -0.55
N HIS A 42 -4.54 -10.50 -0.64
CA HIS A 42 -4.04 -11.73 -1.27
C HIS A 42 -3.98 -11.68 -2.80
N LEU A 43 -4.53 -10.64 -3.44
CA LEU A 43 -4.43 -10.41 -4.89
C LEU A 43 -3.21 -9.58 -5.27
N LEU A 44 -2.57 -8.97 -4.28
CA LEU A 44 -1.48 -8.04 -4.41
C LEU A 44 -0.22 -8.73 -4.95
N ALA A 45 0.30 -8.23 -6.06
CA ALA A 45 1.53 -8.67 -6.68
C ALA A 45 2.64 -7.62 -6.59
N GLU A 46 2.28 -6.34 -6.59
CA GLU A 46 3.20 -5.20 -6.55
C GLU A 46 2.56 -4.01 -5.82
N TRP A 47 3.40 -3.12 -5.30
CA TRP A 47 2.99 -1.81 -4.80
C TRP A 47 3.56 -0.70 -5.67
N LEU A 48 2.82 0.39 -5.80
CA LEU A 48 3.38 1.70 -6.07
C LEU A 48 3.22 2.56 -4.81
N VAL A 49 4.28 3.25 -4.42
CA VAL A 49 4.29 4.14 -3.26
C VAL A 49 4.77 5.52 -3.70
N GLU A 50 3.99 6.55 -3.39
CA GLU A 50 4.42 7.95 -3.43
C GLU A 50 4.96 8.33 -2.07
N PHE A 51 6.07 9.06 -2.08
CA PHE A 51 6.72 9.58 -0.87
C PHE A 51 6.72 11.10 -0.88
N ASP A 52 6.54 11.66 0.31
CA ASP A 52 6.66 13.09 0.56
C ASP A 52 8.11 13.60 0.43
N GLU A 53 8.34 14.85 0.79
CA GLU A 53 9.67 15.48 0.74
C GLU A 53 10.64 14.93 1.80
N GLU A 54 10.11 14.39 2.90
CA GLU A 54 10.88 13.77 3.98
C GLU A 54 11.15 12.27 3.70
N GLY A 55 10.62 11.75 2.59
CA GLY A 55 10.75 10.36 2.19
C GLY A 55 9.82 9.43 2.94
N LEU A 56 8.76 9.93 3.58
CA LEU A 56 7.71 9.12 4.21
C LEU A 56 6.64 8.73 3.17
N PRO A 57 6.05 7.53 3.26
CA PRO A 57 4.92 7.14 2.42
C PRO A 57 3.74 8.12 2.56
N TRP A 58 3.18 8.53 1.43
CA TRP A 58 2.10 9.52 1.34
C TRP A 58 0.85 8.98 0.62
N ARG A 59 1.04 8.19 -0.44
CA ARG A 59 -0.02 7.44 -1.12
C ARG A 59 0.53 6.09 -1.55
N GLU A 60 -0.35 5.10 -1.64
CA GLU A 60 -0.01 3.75 -2.08
C GLU A 60 -1.08 3.17 -2.99
N ILE A 61 -0.64 2.31 -3.91
CA ILE A 61 -1.49 1.56 -4.83
C ILE A 61 -0.99 0.12 -4.84
N GLY A 62 -1.84 -0.83 -4.48
CA GLY A 62 -1.57 -2.25 -4.68
C GLY A 62 -2.09 -2.71 -6.03
N LEU A 63 -1.23 -3.37 -6.80
CA LEU A 63 -1.55 -3.93 -8.12
C LEU A 63 -1.70 -5.45 -8.05
N ASP A 64 -2.56 -6.02 -8.90
CA ASP A 64 -2.60 -7.46 -9.16
C ASP A 64 -1.51 -7.92 -10.14
N MET A 65 -1.47 -9.22 -10.44
CA MET A 65 -0.51 -9.80 -11.40
C MET A 65 -0.65 -9.27 -12.83
N ASN A 66 -1.76 -8.61 -13.16
CA ASN A 66 -2.02 -8.00 -14.46
C ASN A 66 -1.71 -6.50 -14.46
N GLY A 67 -1.24 -5.94 -13.34
CA GLY A 67 -0.96 -4.51 -13.18
C GLY A 67 -2.21 -3.65 -12.93
N HIS A 68 -3.35 -4.25 -12.57
CA HIS A 68 -4.56 -3.50 -12.25
C HIS A 68 -4.60 -3.12 -10.77
N PRO A 69 -4.98 -1.88 -10.41
CA PRO A 69 -5.21 -1.49 -9.03
C PRO A 69 -6.27 -2.37 -8.35
N VAL A 70 -5.91 -2.99 -7.23
CA VAL A 70 -6.84 -3.76 -6.39
C VAL A 70 -7.13 -3.07 -5.06
N LEU A 71 -6.19 -2.28 -4.57
CA LEU A 71 -6.31 -1.45 -3.37
C LEU A 71 -5.49 -0.17 -3.57
N ALA A 72 -5.89 0.91 -2.92
CA ALA A 72 -5.13 2.15 -2.89
C ALA A 72 -5.53 2.93 -1.63
N GLY A 73 -4.57 3.67 -1.08
CA GLY A 73 -4.73 4.39 0.18
C GLY A 73 -3.82 5.63 0.24
N PRO A 74 -4.13 6.61 1.11
CA PRO A 74 -5.24 6.62 2.05
C PRO A 74 -6.60 6.81 1.36
N ASN A 75 -7.66 6.28 1.96
CA ASN A 75 -9.06 6.49 1.57
C ASN A 75 -9.97 6.44 2.83
N ASP A 76 -11.29 6.60 2.65
CA ASP A 76 -12.24 6.63 3.77
C ASP A 76 -12.29 5.34 4.60
N GLU A 77 -11.93 4.19 4.01
CA GLU A 77 -11.96 2.87 4.68
C GLU A 77 -10.60 2.44 5.25
N CYS A 78 -9.49 2.92 4.68
CA CYS A 78 -8.15 2.42 4.96
C CYS A 78 -7.13 3.58 4.97
N TYR A 79 -6.37 3.70 6.05
CA TYR A 79 -5.29 4.69 6.15
C TYR A 79 -4.13 4.35 5.20
N GLY A 80 -3.89 3.07 4.96
CA GLY A 80 -2.78 2.57 4.14
C GLY A 80 -1.90 1.60 4.92
N PHE A 81 -1.24 0.69 4.22
CA PHE A 81 -0.33 -0.29 4.82
C PHE A 81 1.04 0.34 5.07
N TRP A 82 1.68 0.92 4.05
CA TRP A 82 2.99 1.53 4.16
C TRP A 82 2.96 2.85 4.95
N LEU A 83 1.85 3.59 4.86
CA LEU A 83 1.62 4.81 5.63
C LEU A 83 1.59 4.56 7.15
N ASP A 84 1.25 3.33 7.57
CA ASP A 84 1.20 2.92 8.99
C ASP A 84 2.55 2.37 9.50
N THR A 85 3.61 2.51 8.69
CA THR A 85 4.97 2.06 9.04
C THR A 85 5.90 3.24 9.31
N ASN A 86 7.04 2.95 9.95
CA ASN A 86 8.15 3.91 10.07
C ASN A 86 9.14 3.83 8.90
N MET A 87 8.78 3.15 7.79
CA MET A 87 9.68 3.00 6.64
C MET A 87 9.79 4.30 5.86
N ARG A 88 10.96 4.53 5.27
CA ARG A 88 11.25 5.65 4.38
C ARG A 88 11.66 5.15 3.01
N PHE A 89 11.66 6.03 2.02
CA PHE A 89 12.04 5.72 0.62
C PHE A 89 13.31 4.86 0.51
N ASP A 90 14.34 5.15 1.30
CA ASP A 90 15.62 4.44 1.25
C ASP A 90 15.58 3.02 1.87
N ASP A 91 14.52 2.67 2.61
CA ASP A 91 14.31 1.33 3.17
C ASP A 91 13.64 0.36 2.17
N PHE A 92 13.18 0.87 1.02
CA PHE A 92 12.50 0.06 -0.01
C PHE A 92 13.50 -0.50 -1.03
N ASP A 93 13.29 -1.76 -1.41
CA ASP A 93 13.82 -2.33 -2.64
C ASP A 93 12.80 -2.18 -3.76
N GLY A 94 13.22 -1.71 -4.94
CA GLY A 94 12.33 -1.49 -6.07
C GLY A 94 12.85 -0.53 -7.12
N GLU A 95 11.97 -0.22 -8.07
CA GLU A 95 12.28 0.61 -9.23
C GLU A 95 11.56 1.96 -9.11
N THR A 96 12.27 3.04 -9.42
CA THR A 96 11.64 4.37 -9.47
C THR A 96 10.63 4.43 -10.62
N VAL A 97 9.44 4.96 -10.35
CA VAL A 97 8.41 5.18 -11.39
C VAL A 97 8.18 6.67 -11.61
N THR A 98 7.59 7.00 -12.76
CA THR A 98 7.26 8.40 -13.05
C THR A 98 6.01 8.83 -12.30
N LYS A 99 5.91 10.12 -11.95
CA LYS A 99 4.67 10.71 -11.42
C LYS A 99 3.48 10.43 -12.33
N GLY A 100 3.64 10.58 -13.64
CA GLY A 100 2.55 10.39 -14.60
C GLY A 100 2.00 8.96 -14.60
N GLU A 101 2.87 7.96 -14.41
CA GLU A 101 2.44 6.57 -14.25
C GLU A 101 1.68 6.35 -12.95
N PHE A 102 2.19 6.89 -11.84
CA PHE A 102 1.53 6.79 -10.54
C PHE A 102 0.13 7.41 -10.57
N GLU A 103 0.01 8.65 -11.05
CA GLU A 103 -1.29 9.36 -11.08
C GLU A 103 -2.30 8.67 -12.01
N ARG A 104 -1.85 8.08 -13.12
CA ARG A 104 -2.72 7.29 -13.99
C ARG A 104 -3.34 6.11 -13.24
N LEU A 105 -2.52 5.35 -12.51
CA LEU A 105 -3.00 4.21 -11.72
C LEU A 105 -3.81 4.65 -10.50
N TRP A 106 -3.47 5.79 -9.91
CA TRP A 106 -4.24 6.40 -8.82
C TRP A 106 -5.66 6.72 -9.27
N LEU A 107 -5.82 7.37 -10.42
CA LEU A 107 -7.14 7.65 -11.00
C LEU A 107 -7.91 6.37 -11.32
N LEU A 108 -7.25 5.33 -11.85
CA LEU A 108 -7.87 4.05 -12.15
C LEU A 108 -8.30 3.27 -10.90
N SER A 109 -7.69 3.53 -9.75
CA SER A 109 -8.04 2.88 -8.48
C SER A 109 -9.44 3.27 -7.98
N GLY A 110 -9.95 4.42 -8.42
CA GLY A 110 -11.25 4.95 -8.01
C GLY A 110 -11.27 5.51 -6.58
N VAL A 111 -10.12 5.66 -5.92
CA VAL A 111 -10.03 6.30 -4.61
C VAL A 111 -10.33 7.79 -4.74
N SER A 112 -11.40 8.23 -4.10
CA SER A 112 -11.68 9.63 -3.81
C SER A 112 -11.17 9.95 -2.41
N VAL A 113 -10.18 10.83 -2.31
CA VAL A 113 -9.75 11.37 -1.01
C VAL A 113 -10.81 12.38 -0.59
N SER A 114 -11.48 12.16 0.54
CA SER A 114 -12.33 13.18 1.15
C SER A 114 -11.44 14.35 1.55
N SER A 115 -11.53 15.45 0.78
CA SER A 115 -10.79 16.70 0.97
C SER A 115 -11.13 17.41 2.27
#